data_AF-A0A2V5WDB7-F1
#
_entry.id   AF-A0A2V5WDB7-F1
#
_cell.length_a   1.000
_cell.length_b   1.000
_cell.length_c   1.000
_cell.angle_alpha   90.00
_cell.angle_beta   90.00
_cell.angle_gamma   90.00
#
_symmetry.space_group_name_H-M   'P 1'
#
loop_
_entity.id
_entity.type
_entity.pdbx_description
1 polymer ?
#
loop_
_entity_poly.entity_id
_entity_poly.type
_entity_poly.pdbx_seq_one_letter_code
_entity_poly.pdbx_strand_id
1 'polypeptide(L)' 'MLSKQFGRHGILFVISAPSGAGKTTLVEALRQTPDLFYSVSCTTRAPRGGEIEGEDYQFLSDADFRARVA' A
#
# COMPACT_ATOMS: atom_id res chain seq x y z
N MET A 1 -8.91 15.39 -37.24
CA MET A 1 -9.60 14.81 -36.07
C MET A 1 -9.46 13.30 -36.20
N LEU A 2 -8.82 12.50 -35.35
CA LEU A 2 -8.54 12.62 -33.91
C LEU A 2 -7.11 12.15 -33.60
N SER A 3 -6.34 12.94 -32.85
CA SER A 3 -5.18 12.46 -32.11
C SER A 3 -5.68 11.91 -30.78
N LYS A 4 -6.04 10.62 -30.73
CA LYS A 4 -6.27 9.94 -29.44
C LYS A 4 -4.90 9.78 -28.79
N GLN A 5 -4.54 10.73 -27.93
CA GLN A 5 -3.29 10.71 -27.18
C GLN A 5 -3.41 9.60 -26.13
N PHE A 6 -2.76 8.45 -26.39
CA PHE A 6 -2.72 7.37 -25.43
C PHE A 6 -1.82 7.79 -24.25
N GLY A 7 -2.45 8.14 -23.13
CA GLY A 7 -1.74 8.36 -21.87
C GLY A 7 -1.16 7.04 -21.36
N ARG A 8 0.10 7.04 -20.93
CA ARG A 8 0.66 5.91 -20.18
C ARG A 8 -0.05 5.88 -18.82
N HIS A 9 -0.80 4.84 -18.55
CA HIS A 9 -1.37 4.58 -17.23
C HIS A 9 -0.29 3.93 -16.35
N GLY A 10 -0.28 4.23 -15.04
CA GLY A 10 0.59 3.56 -14.09
C GLY A 10 0.35 2.05 -14.07
N ILE A 11 1.36 1.27 -13.70
CA ILE A 11 1.26 -0.20 -13.59
C ILE A 11 0.97 -0.55 -12.13
N LEU A 12 -0.10 -1.30 -11.87
CA LEU A 12 -0.41 -1.84 -10.55
C LEU A 12 0.33 -3.17 -10.35
N PHE A 13 1.15 -3.25 -9.31
CA PHE A 13 1.79 -4.48 -8.88
C PHE A 13 1.08 -5.05 -7.64
N VAL A 14 0.77 -6.34 -7.66
CA VAL A 14 0.22 -7.07 -6.50
C VAL A 14 1.19 -8.17 -6.12
N ILE A 15 1.72 -8.09 -4.90
CA ILE A 15 2.69 -9.06 -4.37
C ILE A 15 2.01 -9.83 -3.22
N SER A 16 1.88 -11.14 -3.37
CA SER A 16 1.33 -12.04 -2.37
C SER A 16 2.26 -13.22 -2.13
N ALA A 17 2.44 -13.59 -0.88
CA ALA A 17 3.20 -14.78 -0.47
C ALA A 17 2.79 -15.22 0.94
N PRO A 18 3.01 -16.50 1.31
CA PRO A 18 2.81 -16.99 2.67
C PRO A 18 3.66 -16.25 3.71
N SER A 19 3.27 -16.34 4.98
CA SER A 19 4.11 -15.85 6.08
C SER A 19 5.48 -16.54 6.05
N GLY A 20 6.55 -15.77 6.29
CA GLY A 20 7.94 -16.28 6.26
C GLY A 20 8.57 -16.39 4.86
N ALA A 21 7.83 -16.15 3.78
CA ALA A 21 8.36 -16.25 2.41
C ALA A 21 9.18 -15.03 1.94
N GLY A 22 9.46 -14.05 2.81
CA GLY A 22 10.26 -12.87 2.48
C GLY A 22 9.51 -11.72 1.78
N LYS A 23 8.16 -11.74 1.74
CA LYS A 23 7.35 -10.68 1.11
C LYS A 23 7.71 -9.28 1.61
N THR A 24 7.83 -9.12 2.93
CA THR A 24 8.14 -7.83 3.55
C THR A 24 9.50 -7.32 3.10
N THR A 25 10.53 -8.17 3.13
CA THR A 25 11.88 -7.85 2.66
C THR A 25 11.89 -7.41 1.19
N LEU A 26 11.15 -8.11 0.31
CA LEU A 26 11.05 -7.72 -1.10
C LEU A 26 10.36 -6.36 -1.26
N VAL A 27 9.26 -6.13 -0.54
CA VAL A 27 8.51 -4.86 -0.59
C VAL A 27 9.36 -3.70 -0.10
N GLU A 28 10.14 -3.88 0.97
CA GLU A 28 11.07 -2.86 1.50
C GLU A 28 12.15 -2.49 0.48
N ALA A 29 12.72 -3.47 -0.23
CA ALA A 29 13.66 -3.21 -1.31
C ALA A 29 12.99 -2.45 -2.48
N LEU A 30 11.78 -2.86 -2.87
CA LEU A 30 11.03 -2.21 -3.95
C LEU A 30 10.64 -0.76 -3.63
N ARG A 31 10.38 -0.43 -2.36
CA ARG A 31 10.10 0.95 -1.93
C ARG A 31 11.22 1.94 -2.25
N GLN A 32 12.45 1.46 -2.46
CA GLN A 32 13.60 2.30 -2.86
C GLN A 32 13.66 2.55 -4.39
N THR A 33 12.75 1.96 -5.16
CA THR A 33 12.72 2.11 -6.62
C THR A 33 12.12 3.47 -6.98
N PRO A 34 12.80 4.30 -7.78
CA PRO A 34 12.24 5.54 -8.29
C PRO A 34 10.92 5.28 -9.03
N ASP A 35 9.98 6.21 -8.90
CA ASP A 35 8.66 6.17 -9.54
C ASP A 35 7.75 4.99 -9.11
N LEU A 36 8.14 4.24 -8.08
CA LEU A 36 7.29 3.22 -7.44
C LEU A 36 6.67 3.78 -6.16
N PHE A 37 5.34 3.76 -6.11
CA PHE A 37 4.59 4.20 -4.93
C PHE A 37 4.07 2.98 -4.17
N TYR A 38 4.39 2.91 -2.89
CA TYR A 38 3.83 1.89 -2.01
C TYR A 38 2.46 2.31 -1.49
N SER A 39 1.47 1.44 -1.66
CA SER A 39 0.12 1.65 -1.12
C SER A 39 0.07 1.28 0.37
N VAL A 40 0.10 2.29 1.24
CA VAL A 40 -0.10 2.11 2.68
C VAL A 40 -1.56 1.71 2.95
N SER A 41 -1.75 0.56 3.59
CA SER A 41 -3.09 0.01 3.86
C SER A 41 -3.67 0.58 5.16
N CYS A 42 -4.99 0.53 5.31
CA CYS A 42 -5.66 0.83 6.58
C CYS A 42 -5.80 -0.43 7.43
N THR A 43 -5.76 -0.30 8.75
CA THR A 43 -6.08 -1.40 9.68
C THR A 43 -6.75 -0.88 10.95
N THR A 44 -7.59 -1.69 11.59
CA THR A 44 -8.26 -1.35 12.86
C THR A 44 -7.57 -1.93 14.09
N ARG A 45 -6.55 -2.80 13.90
CA ARG A 45 -5.74 -3.27 15.05
C ARG A 45 -4.89 -2.13 15.59
N ALA A 46 -4.50 -2.25 16.86
CA ALA A 46 -3.49 -1.37 17.42
C ALA A 46 -2.10 -1.56 16.75
N PRO A 47 -1.29 -0.48 16.65
CA PRO A 47 0.11 -0.57 16.25
C PRO A 47 0.89 -1.51 17.17
N ARG A 48 1.82 -2.28 16.59
CA ARG A 48 2.83 -3.05 17.34
C ARG A 48 4.04 -2.16 17.63
N GLY A 49 4.88 -2.58 18.56
CA GLY A 49 6.13 -1.87 18.86
C GLY A 49 7.00 -1.71 17.62
N GLY A 50 7.34 -0.47 17.28
CA GLY A 50 8.16 -0.11 16.12
C GLY A 50 7.39 0.24 14.86
N GLU A 51 6.06 0.05 14.81
CA GLU A 51 5.26 0.48 13.67
C GLU A 51 4.97 1.98 13.68
N ILE A 52 4.92 2.58 12.50
CA ILE A 52 4.79 4.02 12.28
C ILE A 52 3.48 4.31 11.54
N GLU A 53 2.67 5.20 12.11
CA GLU A 53 1.43 5.72 11.50
C GLU A 53 1.72 6.36 10.14
N GLY A 54 1.01 5.92 9.11
CA GLY A 54 1.15 6.42 7.75
C GLY A 54 2.29 5.79 6.95
N GLU A 55 3.15 4.96 7.54
CA GLU A 55 4.23 4.25 6.82
C GLU A 55 3.99 2.74 6.73
N ASP A 56 3.63 2.13 7.85
CA ASP A 56 3.28 0.70 7.92
C ASP A 56 1.80 0.50 7.60
N TYR A 57 0.95 1.25 8.30
CA TYR A 57 -0.49 1.30 8.10
C TYR A 57 -1.01 2.71 8.44
N GLN A 58 -2.19 3.03 7.90
CA GLN A 58 -3.08 4.01 8.52
C GLN A 58 -3.86 3.28 9.62
N PHE A 59 -3.59 3.61 10.89
CA PHE A 59 -4.29 2.95 11.99
C PHE A 59 -5.58 3.72 12.29
N LEU A 60 -6.70 3.06 12.04
CA LEU A 60 -8.03 3.65 12.16
C LEU A 60 -8.78 3.04 13.34
N SER A 61 -9.71 3.78 13.93
CA SER A 61 -10.73 3.16 14.77
C SER A 61 -11.69 2.32 13.91
N ASP A 62 -12.39 1.36 14.53
CA ASP A 62 -13.48 0.64 13.84
C ASP A 62 -14.56 1.58 13.30
N ALA A 63 -14.82 2.69 13.99
CA ALA A 63 -15.80 3.69 13.54
C ALA A 63 -15.31 4.42 12.28
N ASP A 64 -14.04 4.87 12.27
CA ASP A 64 -13.45 5.57 11.12
C ASP A 64 -13.33 4.66 9.90
N PHE A 65 -12.94 3.39 10.10
CA PHE A 65 -12.85 2.43 9.02
C PHE A 65 -14.23 2.22 8.37
N ARG A 66 -15.29 2.02 9.18
CA ARG A 66 -16.67 1.84 8.69
C ARG A 66 -17.16 3.06 7.91
N ALA A 67 -16.85 4.28 8.36
CA ALA A 67 -17.24 5.50 7.68
C ALA A 67 -16.59 5.66 6.28
N ARG A 68 -15.43 5.03 6.03
CA ARG A 68 -14.72 5.08 4.74
C ARG A 68 -15.14 4.00 3.73
N VAL A 69 -15.82 2.95 4.20
CA VAL A 69 -16.29 1.83 3.35
C VAL A 69 -17.70 2.09 2.82
N ALA A 70 -18.47 2.97 3.46
CA ALA A 70 -19.81 3.38 3.06
C ALA A 70 -19.78 4.32 1.84
#